data_AF-A0A2T2TTM1-F1
#
_entry.id   AF-A0A2T2TTM1-F1
#
_cell.length_a   1.000
_cell.length_b   1.000
_cell.length_c   1.000
_cell.angle_alpha   90.00
_cell.angle_beta   90.00
_cell.angle_gamma   90.00
#
_symmetry.space_group_name_H-M   'P 1'
#
loop_
_entity.id
_entity.type
_entity.pdbx_description
1 polymer ?
#
loop_
_entity_poly.entity_id
_entity_poly.type
_entity_poly.pdbx_seq_one_letter_code
_entity_poly.pdbx_strand_id
1 'polypeptide(L)'
;MASDFMNDPRWYKDAVIYELHVRSFFDATNDGVGDFEGLRQKLPYLSGLGVNTLWLLPFLESPLKDDGYDISDYYSVLDMHGTLDDFKAFLGEAHERDMRVITELVLNHTSDQHPWFQAARDPDSDKHDWYVWSETTNRYKNVRVIFTDTEHSNWSWDQKAGKYYWHRFFSHQPDLNYDHPAVREKMKEVMFYWFDMGVDGLRLDAVPYLFEREGTHSENLPETIDYVKELRAAVDERYGPGKVLLAEANQWPEETLPYFGEDEETGESTGVQMAFNFPIMPRMYMALRRENRRPLVEMLERTGEIPDDAQWAIFLRNHDELTLEMVTDEERDYMYHEYAADRRFRINVVIRRRLTPLLGGERRRIELMNALLMSLKGSPILYYGDEIGMGDDPFLGDRDGGRTPMQWSPDKNGGFSRAPHHRLFKPPINRGPYSYEFVNVEDAEQDEHSLLHFT
;
A
#
# COMPACT_ATOMS: atom_id res chain seq x y z
N MET A 1 -3.06 32.45 -9.77
CA MET A 1 -1.74 32.25 -9.12
C MET A 1 -1.66 30.77 -8.89
N ALA A 2 -0.74 30.06 -9.54
CA ALA A 2 -0.56 28.63 -9.24
C ALA A 2 -0.31 28.53 -7.73
N SER A 3 -1.11 27.74 -7.03
CA SER A 3 -0.75 27.34 -5.68
C SER A 3 0.63 26.70 -5.79
N ASP A 4 1.55 27.15 -4.96
CA ASP A 4 2.87 26.56 -4.86
C ASP A 4 2.69 25.19 -4.19
N PHE A 5 2.45 24.14 -4.98
CA PHE A 5 2.15 22.78 -4.51
C PHE A 5 3.19 22.28 -3.49
N MET A 6 4.45 22.68 -3.67
CA MET A 6 5.55 22.34 -2.77
C MET A 6 5.55 23.13 -1.45
N ASN A 7 4.78 24.21 -1.35
CA ASN A 7 4.61 25.00 -0.13
C ASN A 7 3.18 24.99 0.43
N ASP A 8 2.25 24.27 -0.21
CA ASP A 8 0.87 24.13 0.25
C ASP A 8 0.77 23.15 1.43
N PRO A 9 0.32 23.56 2.63
CA PRO A 9 0.13 22.66 3.76
C PRO A 9 -0.95 21.58 3.53
N ARG A 10 -1.85 21.78 2.55
CA ARG A 10 -2.94 20.85 2.18
C ARG A 10 -2.75 20.26 0.78
N TRP A 11 -1.50 20.21 0.28
CA TRP A 11 -1.13 19.71 -1.05
C TRP A 11 -1.76 18.35 -1.38
N TYR A 12 -1.92 17.49 -0.37
CA TYR A 12 -2.49 16.16 -0.51
C TYR A 12 -3.95 16.16 -1.00
N LYS A 13 -4.67 17.27 -0.88
CA LYS A 13 -6.04 17.40 -1.41
C LYS A 13 -6.08 17.55 -2.92
N ASP A 14 -4.99 18.05 -3.52
CA ASP A 14 -4.79 18.22 -4.96
C ASP A 14 -3.80 17.17 -5.53
N ALA A 15 -3.47 16.15 -4.75
CA ALA A 15 -2.55 15.11 -5.15
C ALA A 15 -3.17 14.15 -6.17
N VAL A 16 -2.41 13.85 -7.23
CA VAL A 16 -2.60 12.68 -8.09
C VAL A 16 -1.44 11.74 -7.77
N ILE A 17 -1.77 10.67 -7.06
CA ILE A 17 -0.79 9.76 -6.46
C ILE A 17 -0.53 8.61 -7.44
N TYR A 18 0.73 8.23 -7.60
CA TYR A 18 1.14 7.07 -8.37
C TYR A 18 1.84 6.06 -7.47
N GLU A 19 1.21 4.90 -7.29
CA GLU A 19 1.70 3.78 -6.49
C GLU A 19 2.64 2.92 -7.33
N LEU A 20 3.88 2.78 -6.88
CA LEU A 20 4.88 1.96 -7.56
C LEU A 20 5.81 1.23 -6.58
N HIS A 21 6.39 0.13 -7.07
CA HIS A 21 7.47 -0.57 -6.37
C HIS A 21 8.78 -0.31 -7.10
N VAL A 22 9.80 0.19 -6.39
CA VAL A 22 11.15 0.42 -6.94
C VAL A 22 11.64 -0.80 -7.70
N ARG A 23 11.45 -2.00 -7.11
CA ARG A 23 11.87 -3.28 -7.67
C ARG A 23 11.28 -3.62 -9.03
N SER A 24 10.09 -3.15 -9.35
CA SER A 24 9.37 -3.51 -10.58
C SER A 24 9.35 -2.41 -11.63
N PHE A 25 9.85 -1.21 -11.31
CA PHE A 25 9.69 -0.06 -12.19
C PHE A 25 10.75 0.02 -13.29
N PHE A 26 12.05 0.09 -12.98
CA PHE A 26 13.12 0.08 -13.99
C PHE A 26 14.45 -0.34 -13.38
N ASP A 27 15.19 -1.21 -14.07
CA ASP A 27 16.50 -1.76 -13.66
C ASP A 27 17.61 -1.05 -14.46
N ALA A 28 18.32 -0.12 -13.80
CA ALA A 28 19.41 0.62 -14.44
C ALA A 28 20.72 -0.19 -14.42
N THR A 29 20.92 -1.04 -13.40
CA THR A 29 22.16 -1.80 -13.21
C THR A 29 22.23 -3.08 -14.06
N ASN A 30 21.11 -3.51 -14.63
CA ASN A 30 20.92 -4.72 -15.42
C ASN A 30 21.24 -6.02 -14.66
N ASP A 31 20.95 -6.05 -13.36
CA ASP A 31 21.10 -7.23 -12.52
C ASP A 31 19.81 -8.08 -12.46
N GLY A 32 18.69 -7.53 -12.93
CA GLY A 32 17.37 -8.16 -13.00
C GLY A 32 16.35 -7.56 -12.04
N VAL A 33 16.70 -6.48 -11.34
CA VAL A 33 15.93 -5.88 -10.25
C VAL A 33 15.84 -4.36 -10.45
N GLY A 34 14.67 -3.77 -10.20
CA GLY A 34 14.55 -2.31 -10.24
C GLY A 34 15.22 -1.63 -9.05
N ASP A 35 15.79 -0.45 -9.31
CA ASP A 35 16.66 0.29 -8.39
C ASP A 35 16.35 1.81 -8.42
N PHE A 36 16.84 2.57 -7.43
CA PHE A 36 16.55 4.01 -7.33
C PHE A 36 17.14 4.83 -8.48
N GLU A 37 18.29 4.42 -9.03
CA GLU A 37 18.84 5.07 -10.22
C GLU A 37 17.91 4.85 -11.43
N GLY A 38 17.36 3.65 -11.55
CA GLY A 38 16.37 3.35 -12.56
C GLY A 38 15.10 4.17 -12.40
N LEU A 39 14.60 4.32 -11.17
CA LEU A 39 13.44 5.16 -10.89
C LEU A 39 13.70 6.63 -11.23
N ARG A 40 14.89 7.17 -10.92
CA ARG A 40 15.29 8.54 -11.30
C ARG A 40 15.23 8.77 -12.80
N GLN A 41 15.73 7.81 -13.59
CA GLN A 41 15.67 7.87 -15.05
C GLN A 41 14.24 7.91 -15.61
N LYS A 42 13.24 7.48 -14.83
CA LYS A 42 11.83 7.45 -15.21
C LYS A 42 10.99 8.56 -14.58
N LEU A 43 11.57 9.44 -13.75
CA LEU A 43 10.89 10.65 -13.28
C LEU A 43 10.34 11.54 -14.42
N PRO A 44 11.02 11.72 -15.57
CA PRO A 44 10.45 12.47 -16.69
C PRO A 44 9.15 11.86 -17.24
N TYR A 45 9.03 10.53 -17.26
CA TYR A 45 7.80 9.85 -17.67
C TYR A 45 6.66 10.13 -16.68
N LEU A 46 6.92 9.98 -15.38
CA LEU A 46 5.93 10.22 -14.33
C LEU A 46 5.47 11.70 -14.33
N SER A 47 6.39 12.64 -14.48
CA SER A 47 6.07 14.06 -14.63
C SER A 47 5.26 14.33 -15.91
N GLY A 48 5.59 13.67 -17.02
CA GLY A 48 4.84 13.77 -18.28
C GLY A 48 3.42 13.20 -18.21
N LEU A 49 3.21 12.16 -17.41
CA LEU A 49 1.89 11.60 -17.10
C LEU A 49 1.03 12.57 -16.27
N GLY A 50 1.63 13.54 -15.59
CA GLY A 50 0.93 14.54 -14.79
C GLY A 50 0.65 14.12 -13.34
N VAL A 51 1.26 13.03 -12.87
CA VAL A 51 1.22 12.66 -11.46
C VAL A 51 2.14 13.60 -10.67
N ASN A 52 1.71 14.02 -9.49
CA ASN A 52 2.44 14.99 -8.66
C ASN A 52 2.88 14.39 -7.31
N THR A 53 2.52 13.14 -7.03
CA THR A 53 2.86 12.45 -5.79
C THR A 53 3.21 11.00 -6.09
N LEU A 54 4.34 10.53 -5.57
CA LEU A 54 4.77 9.13 -5.69
C LEU A 54 4.58 8.43 -4.36
N TRP A 55 3.87 7.31 -4.36
CA TRP A 55 3.83 6.40 -3.21
C TRP A 55 4.70 5.19 -3.52
N LEU A 56 5.79 5.05 -2.76
CA LEU A 56 6.71 3.93 -2.87
C LEU A 56 6.30 2.81 -1.91
N LEU A 57 6.11 1.60 -2.45
CA LEU A 57 6.05 0.37 -1.66
C LEU A 57 7.36 0.12 -0.89
N PRO A 58 7.40 -0.82 0.09
CA PRO A 58 8.57 -0.99 0.94
C PRO A 58 9.84 -1.25 0.13
N PHE A 59 10.89 -0.51 0.48
CA PHE A 59 12.23 -0.61 -0.12
C PHE A 59 13.32 -0.79 0.95
N LEU A 60 12.91 -1.00 2.20
CA LEU A 60 13.81 -1.15 3.34
C LEU A 60 14.35 -2.56 3.44
N GLU A 61 15.43 -2.73 4.19
CA GLU A 61 16.02 -4.04 4.49
C GLU A 61 14.96 -5.02 4.98
N SER A 62 14.89 -6.17 4.31
CA SER A 62 13.84 -7.17 4.46
C SER A 62 14.29 -8.49 3.82
N PRO A 63 13.89 -9.66 4.36
CA PRO A 63 14.09 -10.93 3.68
C PRO A 63 13.08 -11.17 2.54
N LEU A 64 12.17 -10.21 2.27
CA LEU A 64 11.20 -10.20 1.18
C LEU A 64 10.23 -11.40 1.20
N LYS A 65 9.91 -11.94 2.39
CA LYS A 65 8.93 -13.03 2.47
C LYS A 65 7.49 -12.52 2.34
N ASP A 66 7.26 -11.25 2.65
CA ASP A 66 6.03 -10.51 2.34
C ASP A 66 6.34 -9.26 1.53
N ASP A 67 7.20 -9.43 0.52
CA ASP A 67 7.53 -8.40 -0.46
C ASP A 67 8.08 -7.08 0.07
N GLY A 68 8.69 -7.11 1.26
CA GLY A 68 9.26 -5.92 1.92
C GLY A 68 8.44 -5.41 3.09
N TYR A 69 7.19 -5.88 3.27
CA TYR A 69 6.39 -5.56 4.45
C TYR A 69 6.93 -6.22 5.73
N ASP A 70 7.70 -7.30 5.58
CA ASP A 70 8.49 -7.89 6.66
C ASP A 70 9.85 -7.17 6.84
N ILE A 71 9.84 -5.99 7.46
CA ILE A 71 11.04 -5.14 7.64
C ILE A 71 12.02 -5.72 8.68
N SER A 72 13.29 -5.86 8.32
CA SER A 72 14.38 -6.28 9.22
C SER A 72 15.28 -5.14 9.70
N ASP A 73 15.28 -3.99 9.02
CA ASP A 73 15.88 -2.73 9.49
C ASP A 73 15.15 -1.50 8.89
N TYR A 74 14.58 -0.67 9.76
CA TYR A 74 13.82 0.54 9.38
C TYR A 74 14.67 1.70 8.87
N TYR A 75 16.00 1.65 8.99
CA TYR A 75 16.90 2.76 8.69
C TYR A 75 17.76 2.55 7.44
N SER A 76 17.70 1.36 6.86
CA SER A 76 18.54 0.92 5.75
C SER A 76 17.68 0.58 4.53
N VAL A 77 18.13 1.03 3.37
CA VAL A 77 17.58 0.63 2.06
C VAL A 77 18.07 -0.77 1.74
N LEU A 78 17.19 -1.62 1.20
CA LEU A 78 17.57 -2.95 0.75
C LEU A 78 18.63 -2.87 -0.34
N ASP A 79 19.77 -3.57 -0.15
CA ASP A 79 20.96 -3.48 -1.02
C ASP A 79 20.64 -3.55 -2.54
N MET A 80 19.64 -4.34 -2.94
CA MET A 80 19.25 -4.50 -4.35
C MET A 80 18.59 -3.26 -4.98
N HIS A 81 18.13 -2.30 -4.17
CA HIS A 81 17.57 -1.03 -4.65
C HIS A 81 18.62 0.08 -4.73
N GLY A 82 19.84 -0.18 -4.28
CA GLY A 82 20.91 0.80 -4.14
C GLY A 82 21.13 1.19 -2.68
N THR A 83 21.57 2.42 -2.45
CA THR A 83 21.95 2.93 -1.14
C THR A 83 20.97 3.99 -0.63
N LEU A 84 21.11 4.35 0.64
CA LEU A 84 20.38 5.49 1.20
C LEU A 84 20.68 6.81 0.48
N ASP A 85 21.88 6.98 -0.06
CA ASP A 85 22.22 8.18 -0.83
C ASP A 85 21.57 8.19 -2.21
N ASP A 86 21.34 7.02 -2.83
CA ASP A 86 20.55 6.91 -4.06
C ASP A 86 19.09 7.28 -3.82
N PHE A 87 18.52 6.87 -2.68
CA PHE A 87 17.18 7.32 -2.26
C PHE A 87 17.12 8.84 -2.07
N LYS A 88 18.10 9.45 -1.39
CA LYS A 88 18.14 10.93 -1.23
C LYS A 88 18.27 11.64 -2.57
N ALA A 89 19.06 11.11 -3.49
CA ALA A 89 19.19 11.67 -4.83
C ALA A 89 17.86 11.58 -5.60
N PHE A 90 17.16 10.45 -5.51
CA PHE A 90 15.80 10.30 -6.04
C PHE A 90 14.83 11.32 -5.43
N LEU A 91 14.81 11.45 -4.10
CA LEU A 91 13.92 12.36 -3.39
C LEU A 91 14.15 13.82 -3.82
N GLY A 92 15.42 14.26 -3.89
CA GLY A 92 15.77 15.60 -4.36
C GLY A 92 15.32 15.85 -5.80
N GLU A 93 15.53 14.89 -6.71
CA GLU A 93 15.10 15.02 -8.10
C GLU A 93 13.58 14.97 -8.30
N ALA A 94 12.86 14.26 -7.45
CA ALA A 94 11.40 14.29 -7.42
C ALA A 94 10.92 15.69 -6.98
N HIS A 95 11.49 16.25 -5.91
CA HIS A 95 11.17 17.59 -5.43
C HIS A 95 11.51 18.68 -6.46
N GLU A 96 12.63 18.56 -7.20
CA GLU A 96 12.98 19.47 -8.30
C GLU A 96 11.96 19.47 -9.46
N ARG A 97 11.10 18.45 -9.53
CA ARG A 97 10.03 18.29 -10.53
C ARG A 97 8.65 18.57 -9.94
N ASP A 98 8.58 19.24 -8.79
CA ASP A 98 7.34 19.53 -8.05
C ASP A 98 6.55 18.26 -7.69
N MET A 99 7.25 17.15 -7.44
CA MET A 99 6.64 15.87 -7.03
C MET A 99 6.91 15.58 -5.56
N ARG A 100 5.86 15.21 -4.82
CA ARG A 100 5.95 14.77 -3.42
C ARG A 100 6.20 13.26 -3.34
N VAL A 101 6.81 12.79 -2.25
CA VAL A 101 7.07 11.36 -2.02
C VAL A 101 6.44 10.89 -0.71
N ILE A 102 5.58 9.88 -0.81
CA ILE A 102 5.03 9.11 0.30
C ILE A 102 5.75 7.75 0.35
N THR A 103 6.13 7.32 1.56
CA THR A 103 6.74 6.00 1.78
C THR A 103 5.94 5.21 2.81
N GLU A 104 6.23 3.92 2.92
CA GLU A 104 5.57 3.03 3.88
C GLU A 104 6.10 3.22 5.30
N LEU A 105 5.18 3.18 6.27
CA LEU A 105 5.50 2.98 7.68
C LEU A 105 4.75 1.76 8.19
N VAL A 106 5.41 0.59 8.14
CA VAL A 106 4.90 -0.65 8.72
C VAL A 106 4.98 -0.54 10.24
N LEU A 107 3.85 -0.18 10.83
CA LEU A 107 3.70 0.04 12.27
C LEU A 107 3.52 -1.28 13.02
N ASN A 108 2.62 -2.13 12.53
CA ASN A 108 2.09 -3.24 13.34
C ASN A 108 3.14 -4.29 13.73
N HIS A 109 4.08 -4.60 12.83
CA HIS A 109 4.94 -5.76 12.96
C HIS A 109 6.32 -5.50 12.36
N THR A 110 7.27 -6.38 12.68
CA THR A 110 8.59 -6.43 12.02
C THR A 110 8.81 -7.81 11.40
N SER A 111 9.86 -7.99 10.61
CA SER A 111 10.36 -9.32 10.27
C SER A 111 10.76 -10.11 11.52
N ASP A 112 10.62 -11.43 11.49
CA ASP A 112 11.24 -12.32 12.47
C ASP A 112 12.78 -12.23 12.45
N GLN A 113 13.38 -11.68 11.40
CA GLN A 113 14.82 -11.44 11.31
C GLN A 113 15.24 -10.10 11.91
N HIS A 114 14.29 -9.24 12.31
CA HIS A 114 14.59 -7.94 12.90
C HIS A 114 15.43 -8.12 14.18
N PRO A 115 16.49 -7.32 14.40
CA PRO A 115 17.34 -7.43 15.60
C PRO A 115 16.55 -7.36 16.91
N TRP A 116 15.44 -6.60 16.93
CA TRP A 116 14.53 -6.54 18.07
C TRP A 116 13.92 -7.90 18.38
N PHE A 117 13.35 -8.60 17.39
CA PHE A 117 12.77 -9.92 17.60
C PHE A 117 13.83 -10.95 17.99
N GLN A 118 14.98 -10.94 17.32
CA GLN A 118 16.08 -11.86 17.64
C GLN A 118 16.56 -11.72 19.10
N ALA A 119 16.58 -10.48 19.61
CA ALA A 119 16.83 -10.19 21.02
C ALA A 119 15.63 -10.59 21.91
N ALA A 120 14.40 -10.31 21.49
CA ALA A 120 13.18 -10.58 22.24
C ALA A 120 12.92 -12.07 22.48
N ARG A 121 13.46 -12.96 21.63
CA ARG A 121 13.37 -14.41 21.81
C ARG A 121 14.14 -14.93 23.03
N ASP A 122 14.95 -14.09 23.67
CA ASP A 122 15.54 -14.35 24.99
C ASP A 122 14.63 -13.71 26.07
N PRO A 123 13.98 -14.50 26.94
CA PRO A 123 13.10 -13.97 27.99
C PRO A 123 13.77 -13.00 28.98
N ASP A 124 15.10 -13.03 29.10
CA ASP A 124 15.85 -12.12 29.98
C ASP A 124 16.25 -10.80 29.28
N SER A 125 15.93 -10.64 28.00
CA SER A 125 16.25 -9.46 27.19
C SER A 125 15.36 -8.27 27.53
N ASP A 126 15.94 -7.07 27.48
CA ASP A 126 15.21 -5.79 27.61
C ASP A 126 14.18 -5.56 26.48
N LYS A 127 14.27 -6.36 25.41
CA LYS A 127 13.36 -6.35 24.27
C LYS A 127 12.36 -7.49 24.26
N HIS A 128 12.34 -8.37 25.28
CA HIS A 128 11.37 -9.48 25.32
C HIS A 128 9.94 -8.96 25.15
N ASP A 129 9.59 -7.95 25.94
CA ASP A 129 8.25 -7.35 25.95
C ASP A 129 7.99 -6.36 24.80
N TRP A 130 8.89 -6.24 23.81
CA TRP A 130 8.62 -5.49 22.59
C TRP A 130 7.71 -6.24 21.62
N TYR A 131 7.47 -7.52 21.87
CA TYR A 131 6.56 -8.37 21.12
C TYR A 131 5.54 -9.01 22.06
N VAL A 132 4.43 -9.47 21.50
CA VAL A 132 3.32 -10.01 22.28
C VAL A 132 3.49 -11.52 22.47
N TRP A 133 3.78 -11.94 23.71
CA TRP A 133 4.02 -13.34 24.07
C TRP A 133 2.85 -13.98 24.85
N SER A 134 2.75 -15.31 24.77
CA SER A 134 1.80 -16.10 25.56
C SER A 134 2.28 -17.55 25.75
N GLU A 135 1.97 -18.13 26.91
CA GLU A 135 2.19 -19.57 27.18
C GLU A 135 1.21 -20.48 26.40
N THR A 136 0.11 -19.90 25.89
CA THR A 136 -0.95 -20.64 25.20
C THR A 136 -1.49 -19.85 24.02
N THR A 137 -2.16 -20.53 23.08
CA THR A 137 -2.89 -19.90 21.98
C THR A 137 -4.33 -19.49 22.36
N ASN A 138 -4.65 -19.46 23.67
CA ASN A 138 -6.01 -19.20 24.15
C ASN A 138 -6.37 -17.71 24.30
N ARG A 139 -5.42 -16.81 24.11
CA ARG A 139 -5.66 -15.36 24.15
C ARG A 139 -6.23 -14.89 22.81
N TYR A 140 -7.11 -13.90 22.85
CA TYR A 140 -7.64 -13.23 21.66
C TYR A 140 -8.41 -14.14 20.68
N LYS A 141 -9.17 -15.12 21.20
CA LYS A 141 -9.88 -16.13 20.39
C LYS A 141 -10.89 -15.61 19.37
N ASN A 142 -11.36 -14.37 19.54
CA ASN A 142 -12.37 -13.77 18.68
C ASN A 142 -11.78 -12.94 17.53
N VAL A 143 -10.45 -12.88 17.43
CA VAL A 143 -9.74 -12.20 16.36
C VAL A 143 -9.62 -13.15 15.17
N ARG A 144 -9.99 -12.67 13.98
CA ARG A 144 -9.91 -13.43 12.75
C ARG A 144 -8.45 -13.62 12.29
N VAL A 145 -8.22 -14.64 11.47
CA VAL A 145 -6.97 -14.79 10.70
C VAL A 145 -7.15 -14.05 9.37
N ILE A 146 -6.20 -13.19 9.00
CA ILE A 146 -6.25 -12.41 7.75
C ILE A 146 -5.83 -13.30 6.57
N PHE A 147 -4.64 -13.91 6.64
CA PHE A 147 -4.11 -14.80 5.60
C PHE A 147 -4.57 -16.25 5.78
N THR A 148 -5.88 -16.47 5.61
CA THR A 148 -6.56 -17.74 5.87
C THR A 148 -6.03 -18.92 5.05
N ASP A 149 -5.43 -18.66 3.89
CA ASP A 149 -4.91 -19.72 3.01
C ASP A 149 -3.53 -20.24 3.47
N THR A 150 -2.83 -19.48 4.32
CA THR A 150 -1.46 -19.80 4.78
C THR A 150 -1.39 -20.03 6.29
N GLU A 151 -2.00 -19.14 7.09
CA GLU A 151 -1.91 -19.18 8.53
C GLU A 151 -3.12 -19.90 9.15
N HIS A 152 -2.85 -20.78 10.12
CA HIS A 152 -3.89 -21.51 10.84
C HIS A 152 -4.28 -20.86 12.17
N SER A 153 -3.46 -19.93 12.64
CA SER A 153 -3.61 -19.23 13.92
C SER A 153 -2.82 -17.92 13.85
N ASN A 154 -3.23 -16.94 14.65
CA ASN A 154 -2.45 -15.72 14.90
C ASN A 154 -1.37 -15.93 15.99
N TRP A 155 -1.14 -17.18 16.41
CA TRP A 155 -0.13 -17.53 17.40
C TRP A 155 0.83 -18.58 16.83
N SER A 156 2.12 -18.29 16.87
CA SER A 156 3.18 -19.20 16.44
C SER A 156 4.15 -19.50 17.57
N TRP A 157 4.60 -20.76 17.68
CA TRP A 157 5.52 -21.19 18.75
C TRP A 157 6.97 -20.84 18.40
N ASP A 158 7.65 -20.08 19.26
CA ASP A 158 9.09 -19.89 19.17
C ASP A 158 9.85 -20.86 20.08
N GLN A 159 10.74 -21.64 19.48
CA GLN A 159 11.51 -22.68 20.19
C GLN A 159 12.54 -22.09 21.16
N LYS A 160 13.05 -20.88 20.92
CA LYS A 160 14.09 -20.26 21.75
C LYS A 160 13.47 -19.60 22.98
N ALA A 161 12.36 -18.88 22.80
CA ALA A 161 11.60 -18.28 23.88
C ALA A 161 10.80 -19.30 24.70
N GLY A 162 10.47 -20.46 24.11
CA GLY A 162 9.61 -21.45 24.74
C GLY A 162 8.18 -20.94 24.98
N LYS A 163 7.70 -20.06 24.09
CA LYS A 163 6.39 -19.39 24.17
C LYS A 163 5.80 -19.20 22.77
N TYR A 164 4.51 -18.92 22.70
CA TYR A 164 3.87 -18.42 21.49
C TYR A 164 4.06 -16.91 21.37
N TYR A 165 4.26 -16.41 20.17
CA TYR A 165 4.18 -14.98 19.84
C TYR A 165 3.00 -14.71 18.91
N TRP A 166 2.46 -13.49 19.01
CA TRP A 166 1.35 -13.03 18.19
C TRP A 166 1.82 -12.54 16.82
N HIS A 167 1.01 -12.79 15.79
CA HIS A 167 1.17 -12.20 14.46
C HIS A 167 -0.21 -12.09 13.80
N ARG A 168 -0.52 -10.93 13.20
CA ARG A 168 -1.77 -10.74 12.42
C ARG A 168 -1.65 -11.19 10.98
N PHE A 169 -0.44 -11.14 10.46
CA PHE A 169 -0.06 -11.52 9.10
C PHE A 169 0.67 -12.87 9.14
N PHE A 170 1.74 -13.05 8.37
CA PHE A 170 2.49 -14.29 8.39
C PHE A 170 3.23 -14.50 9.72
N SER A 171 3.50 -15.74 10.05
CA SER A 171 4.30 -16.12 11.23
C SER A 171 5.69 -15.45 11.25
N HIS A 172 6.29 -15.15 10.10
CA HIS A 172 7.55 -14.40 10.04
C HIS A 172 7.38 -12.87 10.18
N GLN A 173 6.19 -12.39 10.56
CA GLN A 173 5.87 -10.99 10.86
C GLN A 173 5.34 -10.86 12.29
N PRO A 174 6.18 -11.06 13.33
CA PRO A 174 5.78 -10.90 14.72
C PRO A 174 5.32 -9.46 15.02
N ASP A 175 4.17 -9.36 15.68
CA ASP A 175 3.53 -8.09 16.03
C ASP A 175 4.26 -7.39 17.18
N LEU A 176 4.42 -6.07 17.03
CA LEU A 176 5.00 -5.19 18.04
C LEU A 176 3.99 -4.95 19.18
N ASN A 177 4.48 -4.95 20.42
CA ASN A 177 3.66 -4.74 21.59
C ASN A 177 3.48 -3.25 21.91
N TYR A 178 2.40 -2.65 21.42
CA TYR A 178 2.13 -1.23 21.63
C TYR A 178 1.72 -0.85 23.06
N ASP A 179 1.37 -1.82 23.93
CA ASP A 179 1.21 -1.56 25.36
C ASP A 179 2.55 -1.14 25.99
N HIS A 180 3.68 -1.57 25.43
CA HIS A 180 5.02 -1.21 25.90
C HIS A 180 5.43 0.20 25.43
N PRO A 181 5.60 1.20 26.32
CA PRO A 181 5.86 2.58 25.91
C PRO A 181 7.13 2.77 25.05
N ALA A 182 8.17 1.96 25.25
CA ALA A 182 9.38 2.06 24.44
C ALA A 182 9.17 1.67 22.97
N VAL A 183 8.18 0.82 22.66
CA VAL A 183 7.82 0.47 21.28
C VAL A 183 7.19 1.69 20.61
N ARG A 184 6.24 2.34 21.30
CA ARG A 184 5.61 3.59 20.83
C ARG A 184 6.64 4.69 20.56
N GLU A 185 7.53 4.96 21.50
CA GLU A 185 8.59 5.95 21.30
C GLU A 185 9.53 5.56 20.15
N LYS A 186 9.91 4.28 20.04
CA LYS A 186 10.78 3.82 18.97
C LYS A 186 10.13 3.98 17.58
N MET A 187 8.83 3.72 17.45
CA MET A 187 8.14 3.92 16.17
C MET A 187 7.98 5.39 15.80
N LYS A 188 7.85 6.31 16.77
CA LYS A 188 7.98 7.75 16.51
C LYS A 188 9.37 8.12 16.01
N GLU A 189 10.43 7.54 16.59
CA GLU A 189 11.80 7.79 16.11
C GLU A 189 11.99 7.33 14.67
N VAL A 190 11.44 6.18 14.28
CA VAL A 190 11.43 5.70 12.89
C VAL A 190 10.69 6.69 11.98
N MET A 191 9.48 7.11 12.37
CA MET A 191 8.68 8.10 11.64
C MET A 191 9.47 9.40 11.42
N PHE A 192 10.11 9.92 12.47
CA PHE A 192 10.88 11.14 12.39
C PHE A 192 12.13 11.02 11.52
N TYR A 193 12.81 9.88 11.54
CA TYR A 193 13.98 9.65 10.69
C TYR A 193 13.68 9.90 9.21
N TRP A 194 12.55 9.39 8.71
CA TRP A 194 12.16 9.57 7.31
C TRP A 194 11.65 10.99 7.02
N PHE A 195 10.89 11.60 7.93
CA PHE A 195 10.50 13.00 7.78
C PHE A 195 11.68 13.98 7.81
N ASP A 196 12.66 13.77 8.69
CA ASP A 196 13.91 14.53 8.76
C ASP A 196 14.72 14.41 7.47
N MET A 197 14.62 13.26 6.77
CA MET A 197 15.27 13.03 5.48
C MET A 197 14.61 13.80 4.32
N GLY A 198 13.37 14.25 4.51
CA GLY A 198 12.63 15.03 3.53
C GLY A 198 11.40 14.36 2.95
N VAL A 199 11.09 13.11 3.32
CA VAL A 199 9.86 12.41 2.89
C VAL A 199 8.64 13.26 3.21
N ASP A 200 7.66 13.34 2.31
CA ASP A 200 6.51 14.26 2.45
C ASP A 200 5.33 13.61 3.17
N GLY A 201 5.19 12.30 3.08
CA GLY A 201 4.17 11.57 3.79
C GLY A 201 4.53 10.12 4.10
N LEU A 202 3.80 9.54 5.04
CA LEU A 202 3.94 8.15 5.45
C LEU A 202 2.59 7.46 5.38
N ARG A 203 2.52 6.36 4.62
CA ARG A 203 1.36 5.47 4.60
C ARG A 203 1.48 4.51 5.79
N LEU A 204 0.55 4.61 6.72
CA LEU A 204 0.47 3.80 7.93
C LEU A 204 -0.14 2.45 7.57
N ASP A 205 0.73 1.48 7.32
CA ASP A 205 0.35 0.10 7.00
C ASP A 205 -0.22 -0.61 8.24
N ALA A 206 -1.24 -1.43 8.02
CA ALA A 206 -1.84 -2.31 9.03
C ALA A 206 -2.33 -1.56 10.29
N VAL A 207 -2.67 -0.27 10.15
CA VAL A 207 -2.96 0.60 11.31
C VAL A 207 -4.11 0.10 12.20
N PRO A 208 -5.14 -0.65 11.73
CA PRO A 208 -6.18 -1.15 12.62
C PRO A 208 -5.76 -2.14 13.69
N TYR A 209 -4.55 -2.69 13.59
CA TYR A 209 -4.20 -3.92 14.31
C TYR A 209 -3.23 -3.71 15.47
N LEU A 210 -2.80 -2.46 15.76
CA LEU A 210 -1.70 -2.16 16.67
C LEU A 210 -1.87 -2.65 18.12
N PHE A 211 -3.11 -2.72 18.63
CA PHE A 211 -3.39 -3.15 19.99
C PHE A 211 -4.37 -4.33 20.00
N GLU A 212 -4.18 -5.25 20.95
CA GLU A 212 -5.10 -6.36 21.17
C GLU A 212 -5.73 -6.35 22.57
N ARG A 213 -7.01 -6.74 22.62
CA ARG A 213 -7.78 -6.83 23.88
C ARG A 213 -8.66 -8.07 23.89
N GLU A 214 -8.67 -8.75 25.05
CA GLU A 214 -9.56 -9.88 25.27
C GLU A 214 -11.03 -9.49 25.14
N GLY A 215 -11.83 -10.38 24.55
CA GLY A 215 -13.27 -10.13 24.35
C GLY A 215 -13.61 -9.18 23.21
N THR A 216 -12.62 -8.67 22.47
CA THR A 216 -12.81 -7.82 21.28
C THR A 216 -12.37 -8.54 20.01
N HIS A 217 -12.57 -7.91 18.85
CA HIS A 217 -11.97 -8.35 17.58
C HIS A 217 -10.53 -7.86 17.38
N SER A 218 -9.98 -7.04 18.29
CA SER A 218 -8.63 -6.44 18.20
C SER A 218 -8.39 -5.75 16.85
N GLU A 219 -9.40 -5.02 16.38
CA GLU A 219 -9.33 -4.13 15.22
C GLU A 219 -9.97 -2.80 15.64
N ASN A 220 -9.40 -1.67 15.23
CA ASN A 220 -9.93 -0.32 15.50
C ASN A 220 -10.16 -0.01 16.99
N LEU A 221 -9.32 -0.53 17.86
CA LEU A 221 -9.44 -0.26 19.29
C LEU A 221 -9.22 1.23 19.58
N PRO A 222 -9.87 1.79 20.62
CA PRO A 222 -9.66 3.19 21.00
C PRO A 222 -8.18 3.54 21.21
N GLU A 223 -7.40 2.63 21.80
CA GLU A 223 -5.96 2.82 22.01
C GLU A 223 -5.17 2.95 20.71
N THR A 224 -5.59 2.23 19.66
CA THR A 224 -5.02 2.37 18.31
C THR A 224 -5.30 3.77 17.75
N ILE A 225 -6.54 4.23 17.84
CA ILE A 225 -6.93 5.57 17.36
C ILE A 225 -6.22 6.67 18.14
N ASP A 226 -6.13 6.54 19.47
CA ASP A 226 -5.43 7.49 20.33
C ASP A 226 -3.94 7.57 19.98
N TYR A 227 -3.29 6.43 19.69
CA TYR A 227 -1.90 6.43 19.26
C TYR A 227 -1.70 7.06 17.88
N VAL A 228 -2.65 6.90 16.95
CA VAL A 228 -2.62 7.60 15.65
C VAL A 228 -2.71 9.12 15.84
N LYS A 229 -3.58 9.61 16.74
CA LYS A 229 -3.65 11.04 17.10
C LYS A 229 -2.37 11.52 17.77
N GLU A 230 -1.76 10.68 18.60
CA GLU A 230 -0.45 10.96 19.22
C GLU A 230 0.65 11.11 18.15
N LEU A 231 0.69 10.24 17.14
CA LEU A 231 1.61 10.36 16.00
C LEU A 231 1.37 11.68 15.23
N ARG A 232 0.11 11.99 14.91
CA ARG A 232 -0.26 13.24 14.23
C ARG A 232 0.21 14.46 15.02
N ALA A 233 -0.10 14.53 16.31
CA ALA A 233 0.29 15.65 17.16
C ALA A 233 1.82 15.82 17.22
N ALA A 234 2.57 14.71 17.28
CA ALA A 234 4.03 14.73 17.30
C ALA A 234 4.64 15.21 15.96
N VAL A 235 4.00 14.91 14.83
CA VAL A 235 4.38 15.45 13.50
C VAL A 235 4.14 16.96 13.46
N ASP A 236 2.94 17.40 13.84
CA ASP A 236 2.55 18.81 13.78
C ASP A 236 3.39 19.68 14.74
N GLU A 237 3.71 19.18 15.95
CA GLU A 237 4.59 19.87 16.90
C GLU A 237 6.00 20.09 16.34
N ARG A 238 6.53 19.09 15.63
CA ARG A 238 7.92 19.11 15.15
C ARG A 238 8.11 19.84 13.83
N TYR A 239 7.19 19.66 12.89
CA TYR A 239 7.34 20.14 11.51
C TYR A 239 6.34 21.23 11.12
N GLY A 240 5.28 21.44 11.92
CA GLY A 240 4.12 22.21 11.49
C GLY A 240 3.33 21.49 10.39
N PRO A 241 2.49 22.22 9.64
CA PRO A 241 1.63 21.61 8.63
C PRO A 241 2.42 21.20 7.38
N GLY A 242 1.88 20.23 6.62
CA GLY A 242 2.38 19.84 5.29
C GLY A 242 3.01 18.43 5.22
N LYS A 243 3.31 17.79 6.36
CA LYS A 243 3.61 16.35 6.39
C LYS A 243 2.30 15.56 6.47
N VAL A 244 2.23 14.43 5.77
CA VAL A 244 0.99 13.67 5.60
C VAL A 244 1.11 12.28 6.22
N LEU A 245 0.10 11.88 6.99
CA LEU A 245 -0.13 10.49 7.36
C LEU A 245 -1.33 9.97 6.55
N LEU A 246 -1.14 8.82 5.90
CA LEU A 246 -2.15 8.14 5.10
C LEU A 246 -2.50 6.79 5.74
N ALA A 247 -3.69 6.62 6.31
CA ALA A 247 -4.09 5.37 6.95
C ALA A 247 -4.51 4.30 5.93
N GLU A 248 -3.90 3.13 6.01
CA GLU A 248 -4.46 1.89 5.47
C GLU A 248 -5.39 1.25 6.49
N ALA A 249 -6.67 1.63 6.45
CA ALA A 249 -7.72 1.03 7.26
C ALA A 249 -8.81 0.42 6.36
N ASN A 250 -8.59 -0.81 5.89
CA ASN A 250 -9.59 -1.59 5.16
C ASN A 250 -10.71 -2.07 6.10
N GLN A 251 -11.61 -1.16 6.44
CA GLN A 251 -12.69 -1.34 7.41
C GLN A 251 -14.01 -0.80 6.84
N TRP A 252 -15.14 -1.01 7.54
CA TRP A 252 -16.39 -0.33 7.17
C TRP A 252 -16.27 1.19 7.39
N PRO A 253 -17.05 2.02 6.69
CA PRO A 253 -16.97 3.49 6.81
C PRO A 253 -16.95 3.99 8.26
N GLU A 254 -17.88 3.52 9.08
CA GLU A 254 -18.02 3.86 10.51
C GLU A 254 -16.79 3.53 11.36
N GLU A 255 -15.94 2.61 10.91
CA GLU A 255 -14.72 2.16 11.57
C GLU A 255 -13.46 2.85 11.00
N THR A 256 -13.51 3.31 9.75
CA THR A 256 -12.43 4.11 9.13
C THR A 256 -12.51 5.59 9.51
N LEU A 257 -13.72 6.16 9.65
CA LEU A 257 -13.91 7.58 9.98
C LEU A 257 -13.19 8.04 11.27
N PRO A 258 -13.16 7.25 12.38
CA PRO A 258 -12.45 7.62 13.59
C PRO A 258 -10.94 7.90 13.42
N TYR A 259 -10.29 7.37 12.37
CA TYR A 259 -8.86 7.62 12.12
C TYR A 259 -8.56 9.06 11.74
N PHE A 260 -9.50 9.77 11.10
CA PHE A 260 -9.33 11.19 10.82
C PHE A 260 -9.33 12.00 12.12
N GLY A 261 -10.14 11.59 13.11
CA GLY A 261 -10.43 12.39 14.30
C GLY A 261 -11.01 13.77 13.95
N GLU A 262 -11.52 14.49 14.93
CA GLU A 262 -12.02 15.85 14.69
C GLU A 262 -11.89 16.68 15.96
N ASP A 263 -11.41 17.90 15.82
CA ASP A 263 -11.47 18.92 16.87
C ASP A 263 -12.84 19.60 16.82
N GLU A 264 -13.60 19.55 17.92
CA GLU A 264 -14.96 20.08 17.95
C GLU A 264 -15.03 21.62 17.79
N GLU A 265 -13.95 22.35 18.07
CA GLU A 265 -13.91 23.81 17.95
C GLU A 265 -13.55 24.26 16.54
N THR A 266 -12.58 23.59 15.90
CA THR A 266 -12.07 24.00 14.58
C THR A 266 -12.66 23.22 13.41
N GLY A 267 -13.18 22.01 13.63
CA GLY A 267 -13.62 21.09 12.57
C GLY A 267 -12.46 20.49 11.77
N GLU A 268 -11.23 20.62 12.26
CA GLU A 268 -10.03 20.06 11.65
C GLU A 268 -9.70 18.66 12.20
N SER A 269 -9.05 17.85 11.37
CA SER A 269 -8.61 16.50 11.66
C SER A 269 -7.56 16.49 12.78
N THR A 270 -7.74 15.60 13.75
CA THR A 270 -6.78 15.39 14.85
C THR A 270 -5.95 14.11 14.70
N GLY A 271 -6.32 13.24 13.77
CA GLY A 271 -5.63 12.03 13.37
C GLY A 271 -5.01 12.15 11.98
N VAL A 272 -5.16 11.13 11.14
CA VAL A 272 -4.54 11.13 9.81
C VAL A 272 -5.17 12.19 8.89
N GLN A 273 -4.35 12.76 8.01
CA GLN A 273 -4.82 13.68 6.97
C GLN A 273 -5.53 12.92 5.84
N MET A 274 -5.10 11.69 5.57
CA MET A 274 -5.68 10.86 4.53
C MET A 274 -6.00 9.45 5.03
N ALA A 275 -7.03 8.83 4.45
CA ALA A 275 -7.29 7.40 4.57
C ALA A 275 -7.74 6.85 3.22
N PHE A 276 -7.46 5.58 2.93
CA PHE A 276 -8.01 4.92 1.74
C PHE A 276 -9.52 4.73 1.87
N ASN A 277 -10.27 5.05 0.82
CA ASN A 277 -11.69 4.74 0.75
C ASN A 277 -11.88 3.31 0.21
N PHE A 278 -11.50 2.31 1.01
CA PHE A 278 -11.74 0.89 0.69
C PHE A 278 -13.21 0.57 0.42
N PRO A 279 -14.20 1.11 1.17
CA PRO A 279 -15.60 0.72 0.99
C PRO A 279 -16.16 0.99 -0.41
N ILE A 280 -15.79 2.11 -1.06
CA ILE A 280 -16.31 2.45 -2.40
C ILE A 280 -15.70 1.58 -3.50
N MET A 281 -14.45 1.13 -3.37
CA MET A 281 -13.71 0.48 -4.45
C MET A 281 -14.43 -0.77 -4.97
N PRO A 282 -14.83 -1.77 -4.15
CA PRO A 282 -15.59 -2.93 -4.63
C PRO A 282 -16.95 -2.53 -5.22
N ARG A 283 -17.58 -1.47 -4.70
CA ARG A 283 -18.91 -1.01 -5.16
C ARG A 283 -18.84 -0.34 -6.52
N MET A 284 -17.70 0.24 -6.92
CA MET A 284 -17.50 0.73 -8.29
C MET A 284 -17.59 -0.43 -9.30
N TYR A 285 -16.91 -1.55 -9.02
CA TYR A 285 -16.99 -2.75 -9.85
C TYR A 285 -18.40 -3.36 -9.86
N MET A 286 -19.03 -3.49 -8.69
CA MET A 286 -20.41 -3.98 -8.62
C MET A 286 -21.38 -3.09 -9.40
N ALA A 287 -21.26 -1.77 -9.26
CA ALA A 287 -22.15 -0.82 -9.95
C ALA A 287 -21.99 -0.91 -11.47
N LEU A 288 -20.75 -1.05 -11.95
CA LEU A 288 -20.45 -1.27 -13.37
C LEU A 288 -21.10 -2.57 -13.86
N ARG A 289 -20.91 -3.68 -13.14
CA ARG A 289 -21.39 -4.99 -13.61
C ARG A 289 -22.90 -5.15 -13.51
N ARG A 290 -23.53 -4.54 -12.50
CA ARG A 290 -24.98 -4.53 -12.31
C ARG A 290 -25.69 -3.48 -13.16
N GLU A 291 -24.95 -2.63 -13.88
CA GLU A 291 -25.47 -1.44 -14.57
C GLU A 291 -26.37 -0.59 -13.67
N ASN A 292 -25.97 -0.49 -12.39
CA ASN A 292 -26.79 0.10 -11.35
C ASN A 292 -25.92 0.91 -10.39
N ARG A 293 -26.14 2.23 -10.35
CA ARG A 293 -25.38 3.16 -9.50
C ARG A 293 -25.61 2.99 -7.99
N ARG A 294 -26.67 2.28 -7.56
CA ARG A 294 -27.09 2.23 -6.14
C ARG A 294 -25.98 1.79 -5.17
N PRO A 295 -25.22 0.70 -5.41
CA PRO A 295 -24.18 0.28 -4.48
C PRO A 295 -23.13 1.37 -4.25
N LEU A 296 -22.78 2.12 -5.30
CA LEU A 296 -21.82 3.21 -5.20
C LEU A 296 -22.40 4.43 -4.47
N VAL A 297 -23.62 4.85 -4.82
CA VAL A 297 -24.27 6.03 -4.20
C VAL A 297 -24.50 5.81 -2.70
N GLU A 298 -25.02 4.64 -2.31
CA GLU A 298 -25.26 4.30 -0.90
C GLU A 298 -23.96 4.31 -0.09
N MET A 299 -22.84 3.89 -0.68
CA MET A 299 -21.54 3.91 -0.01
C MET A 299 -20.92 5.31 0.06
N LEU A 300 -21.12 6.14 -0.98
CA LEU A 300 -20.69 7.54 -0.96
C LEU A 300 -21.43 8.34 0.12
N GLU A 301 -22.72 8.08 0.33
CA GLU A 301 -23.50 8.69 1.41
C GLU A 301 -22.95 8.32 2.79
N ARG A 302 -22.48 7.07 2.97
CA ARG A 302 -21.88 6.60 4.24
C ARG A 302 -20.45 7.10 4.49
N THR A 303 -19.75 7.55 3.45
CA THR A 303 -18.35 8.00 3.52
C THR A 303 -18.20 9.52 3.34
N GLY A 304 -19.30 10.26 3.25
CA GLY A 304 -19.30 11.65 2.80
C GLY A 304 -18.83 12.70 3.83
N GLU A 305 -18.97 12.42 5.12
CA GLU A 305 -18.65 13.35 6.21
C GLU A 305 -17.25 13.05 6.77
N ILE A 306 -16.29 13.93 6.48
CA ILE A 306 -14.92 13.92 7.02
C ILE A 306 -14.53 15.36 7.39
N PRO A 307 -13.55 15.58 8.29
CA PRO A 307 -13.05 16.91 8.62
C PRO A 307 -12.62 17.73 7.39
N ASP A 308 -12.68 19.06 7.49
CA ASP A 308 -12.51 19.96 6.35
C ASP A 308 -11.10 19.92 5.73
N ASP A 309 -10.09 19.63 6.54
CA ASP A 309 -8.70 19.46 6.12
C ASP A 309 -8.37 18.00 5.77
N ALA A 310 -9.22 17.02 6.06
CA ALA A 310 -9.01 15.62 5.69
C ALA A 310 -9.33 15.34 4.22
N GLN A 311 -8.86 14.19 3.73
CA GLN A 311 -9.10 13.75 2.35
C GLN A 311 -9.14 12.23 2.21
N TRP A 312 -10.10 11.72 1.44
CA TRP A 312 -10.08 10.33 1.00
C TRP A 312 -9.04 10.10 -0.08
N ALA A 313 -8.30 8.98 0.00
CA ALA A 313 -7.50 8.45 -1.09
C ALA A 313 -8.34 7.42 -1.87
N ILE A 314 -8.58 7.67 -3.15
CA ILE A 314 -9.47 6.86 -4.01
C ILE A 314 -8.60 6.03 -4.94
N PHE A 315 -8.91 4.76 -5.13
CA PHE A 315 -8.11 3.88 -6.00
C PHE A 315 -9.01 2.83 -6.66
N LEU A 316 -8.58 2.34 -7.81
CA LEU A 316 -9.26 1.24 -8.50
C LEU A 316 -8.63 -0.10 -8.18
N ARG A 317 -7.29 -0.14 -8.12
CA ARG A 317 -6.43 -1.27 -7.78
C ARG A 317 -5.17 -0.75 -7.10
N ASN A 318 -4.42 -1.65 -6.48
CA ASN A 318 -3.17 -1.42 -5.79
C ASN A 318 -2.28 -2.67 -5.92
N HIS A 319 -1.12 -2.68 -5.26
CA HIS A 319 -0.18 -3.80 -5.22
C HIS A 319 -0.73 -5.05 -4.53
N ASP A 320 -1.74 -4.90 -3.67
CA ASP A 320 -2.52 -6.01 -3.14
C ASP A 320 -3.62 -6.44 -4.12
N GLU A 321 -4.56 -7.25 -3.64
CA GLU A 321 -5.72 -7.68 -4.38
C GLU A 321 -6.91 -6.73 -4.29
N LEU A 322 -7.95 -7.03 -5.08
CA LEU A 322 -9.26 -6.43 -4.87
C LEU A 322 -9.84 -7.10 -3.64
N THR A 323 -9.72 -6.41 -2.50
CA THR A 323 -10.19 -6.92 -1.21
C THR A 323 -11.72 -7.00 -1.12
N LEU A 324 -12.22 -8.13 -0.61
CA LEU A 324 -13.64 -8.38 -0.36
C LEU A 324 -13.88 -8.72 1.12
N GLU A 325 -13.02 -8.25 2.01
CA GLU A 325 -13.20 -8.41 3.46
C GLU A 325 -14.39 -7.58 3.95
N MET A 326 -14.43 -6.30 3.57
CA MET A 326 -15.44 -5.32 4.01
C MET A 326 -16.62 -5.20 3.03
N VAL A 327 -17.13 -6.36 2.63
CA VAL A 327 -18.39 -6.52 1.89
C VAL A 327 -19.26 -7.58 2.55
N THR A 328 -20.57 -7.53 2.31
CA THR A 328 -21.47 -8.59 2.79
C THR A 328 -21.19 -9.92 2.07
N ASP A 329 -21.59 -11.04 2.67
CA ASP A 329 -21.37 -12.36 2.08
C ASP A 329 -21.99 -12.49 0.67
N GLU A 330 -23.18 -11.92 0.46
CA GLU A 330 -23.84 -11.91 -0.85
C GLU A 330 -23.09 -11.08 -1.90
N GLU A 331 -22.52 -9.93 -1.49
CA GLU A 331 -21.70 -9.10 -2.36
C GLU A 331 -20.38 -9.81 -2.72
N ARG A 332 -19.78 -10.51 -1.74
CA ARG A 332 -18.56 -11.29 -1.95
C ARG A 332 -18.77 -12.41 -2.97
N ASP A 333 -19.83 -13.20 -2.79
CA ASP A 333 -20.18 -14.28 -3.72
C ASP A 333 -20.47 -13.75 -5.13
N TYR A 334 -21.17 -12.61 -5.22
CA TYR A 334 -21.41 -11.92 -6.49
C TYR A 334 -20.10 -11.50 -7.18
N MET A 335 -19.20 -10.84 -6.45
CA MET A 335 -17.91 -10.40 -6.97
C MET A 335 -17.05 -11.59 -7.43
N TYR A 336 -17.03 -12.67 -6.67
CA TYR A 336 -16.35 -13.90 -7.06
C TYR A 336 -16.93 -14.54 -8.32
N HIS A 337 -18.24 -14.53 -8.49
CA HIS A 337 -18.87 -15.08 -9.70
C HIS A 337 -18.50 -14.28 -10.94
N GLU A 338 -18.55 -12.95 -10.86
CA GLU A 338 -18.38 -12.08 -12.03
C GLU A 338 -16.92 -11.82 -12.40
N TYR A 339 -16.04 -11.62 -11.40
CA TYR A 339 -14.67 -11.15 -11.62
C TYR A 339 -13.59 -12.21 -11.41
N ALA A 340 -13.93 -13.31 -10.72
CA ALA A 340 -13.00 -14.38 -10.39
C ALA A 340 -13.66 -15.77 -10.48
N ALA A 341 -14.39 -16.04 -11.57
CA ALA A 341 -15.04 -17.33 -11.80
C ALA A 341 -14.03 -18.50 -11.73
N ASP A 342 -12.81 -18.28 -12.24
CA ASP A 342 -11.69 -19.17 -12.04
C ASP A 342 -11.07 -18.95 -10.65
N ARG A 343 -11.09 -20.01 -9.83
CA ARG A 343 -10.60 -20.00 -8.45
C ARG A 343 -9.13 -19.62 -8.33
N ARG A 344 -8.31 -19.77 -9.38
CA ARG A 344 -6.90 -19.38 -9.34
C ARG A 344 -6.71 -17.88 -9.12
N PHE A 345 -7.71 -17.05 -9.43
CA PHE A 345 -7.66 -15.61 -9.16
C PHE A 345 -8.18 -15.23 -7.77
N ARG A 346 -8.53 -16.21 -6.95
CA ARG A 346 -8.94 -16.01 -5.56
C ARG A 346 -7.80 -16.45 -4.66
N ILE A 347 -7.57 -15.67 -3.62
CA ILE A 347 -6.65 -15.96 -2.53
C ILE A 347 -7.25 -15.27 -1.30
N ASN A 348 -7.10 -15.84 -0.11
CA ASN A 348 -7.71 -15.35 1.12
C ASN A 348 -9.20 -14.95 0.89
N VAL A 349 -9.55 -13.69 1.17
CA VAL A 349 -10.88 -13.11 0.93
C VAL A 349 -10.84 -12.05 -0.17
N VAL A 350 -10.05 -12.27 -1.23
CA VAL A 350 -9.72 -11.22 -2.21
C VAL A 350 -9.58 -11.75 -3.65
N ILE A 351 -9.54 -10.84 -4.64
CA ILE A 351 -9.34 -11.16 -6.08
C ILE A 351 -8.01 -10.58 -6.59
N ARG A 352 -7.04 -11.45 -6.88
CA ARG A 352 -5.68 -11.11 -7.35
C ARG A 352 -5.61 -10.88 -8.86
N ARG A 353 -6.22 -9.78 -9.34
CA ARG A 353 -6.19 -9.38 -10.76
C ARG A 353 -5.91 -7.89 -10.93
N ARG A 354 -5.30 -7.52 -12.05
CA ARG A 354 -5.13 -6.11 -12.47
C ARG A 354 -6.44 -5.51 -13.01
N LEU A 355 -6.48 -4.19 -13.10
CA LEU A 355 -7.66 -3.44 -13.56
C LEU A 355 -8.11 -3.88 -14.95
N THR A 356 -7.19 -3.88 -15.91
CA THR A 356 -7.51 -4.19 -17.31
C THR A 356 -8.08 -5.61 -17.49
N PRO A 357 -7.47 -6.66 -16.93
CA PRO A 357 -8.06 -8.00 -16.94
C PRO A 357 -9.41 -8.12 -16.22
N LEU A 358 -9.62 -7.41 -15.10
CA LEU A 358 -10.92 -7.37 -14.39
C LEU A 358 -12.03 -6.79 -15.26
N LEU A 359 -11.72 -5.79 -16.07
CA LEU A 359 -12.66 -5.13 -16.97
C LEU A 359 -12.79 -5.84 -18.34
N GLY A 360 -12.14 -6.99 -18.50
CA GLY A 360 -12.19 -7.82 -19.71
C GLY A 360 -11.38 -7.26 -20.88
N GLY A 361 -10.43 -6.36 -20.63
CA GLY A 361 -9.69 -5.65 -21.68
C GLY A 361 -10.54 -4.63 -22.46
N GLU A 362 -11.76 -4.34 -22.02
CA GLU A 362 -12.64 -3.39 -22.70
C GLU A 362 -12.26 -1.94 -22.38
N ARG A 363 -11.57 -1.28 -23.31
CA ARG A 363 -11.13 0.13 -23.24
C ARG A 363 -12.18 1.07 -22.64
N ARG A 364 -13.43 1.03 -23.12
CA ARG A 364 -14.51 1.90 -22.64
C ARG A 364 -14.83 1.74 -21.15
N ARG A 365 -14.70 0.53 -20.61
CA ARG A 365 -14.89 0.29 -19.17
C ARG A 365 -13.72 0.84 -18.37
N ILE A 366 -12.50 0.70 -18.89
CA ILE A 366 -11.27 1.22 -18.26
C ILE A 366 -11.34 2.75 -18.21
N GLU A 367 -11.70 3.40 -19.32
CA GLU A 367 -11.89 4.85 -19.40
C GLU A 367 -12.99 5.32 -18.45
N LEU A 368 -14.13 4.62 -18.38
CA LEU A 368 -15.21 4.95 -17.45
C LEU A 368 -14.76 4.86 -15.98
N MET A 369 -14.04 3.80 -15.61
CA MET A 369 -13.58 3.61 -14.23
C MET A 369 -12.53 4.65 -13.85
N ASN A 370 -11.61 5.01 -14.76
CA ASN A 370 -10.65 6.08 -14.55
C ASN A 370 -11.32 7.47 -14.49
N ALA A 371 -12.31 7.73 -15.35
CA ALA A 371 -13.08 8.98 -15.28
C ALA A 371 -13.84 9.10 -13.95
N LEU A 372 -14.37 7.99 -13.41
CA LEU A 372 -14.95 7.96 -12.06
C LEU A 372 -13.89 8.22 -10.99
N LEU A 373 -12.75 7.52 -11.04
CA LEU A 373 -11.62 7.73 -10.12
C LEU A 373 -11.21 9.22 -10.04
N MET A 374 -11.05 9.87 -11.18
CA MET A 374 -10.61 11.27 -11.29
C MET A 374 -11.71 12.30 -10.98
N SER A 375 -12.98 11.89 -10.80
CA SER A 375 -14.10 12.81 -10.55
C SER A 375 -14.78 12.63 -9.20
N LEU A 376 -14.48 11.56 -8.47
CA LEU A 376 -14.93 11.37 -7.09
C LEU A 376 -14.23 12.35 -6.14
N LYS A 377 -14.89 12.69 -5.02
CA LYS A 377 -14.32 13.57 -3.99
C LYS A 377 -13.21 12.83 -3.25
N GLY A 378 -11.97 13.12 -3.59
CA GLY A 378 -10.77 12.57 -2.97
C GLY A 378 -9.56 12.72 -3.90
N SER A 379 -8.41 12.27 -3.43
CA SER A 379 -7.17 12.26 -4.20
C SER A 379 -7.00 10.91 -4.89
N PRO A 380 -6.93 10.85 -6.23
CA PRO A 380 -6.84 9.59 -6.96
C PRO A 380 -5.47 8.96 -6.84
N ILE A 381 -5.45 7.63 -6.78
CA ILE A 381 -4.25 6.79 -6.83
C ILE A 381 -4.31 5.93 -8.08
N LEU A 382 -3.27 6.05 -8.91
CA LEU A 382 -3.00 5.17 -10.05
C LEU A 382 -1.98 4.11 -9.64
N TYR A 383 -2.24 2.86 -9.98
CA TYR A 383 -1.29 1.77 -9.78
C TYR A 383 -0.44 1.56 -11.04
N TYR A 384 0.88 1.44 -10.86
CA TYR A 384 1.81 1.49 -11.99
C TYR A 384 1.46 0.50 -13.11
N GLY A 385 1.39 0.99 -14.35
CA GLY A 385 1.09 0.21 -15.53
C GLY A 385 -0.40 0.09 -15.87
N ASP A 386 -1.31 0.50 -14.99
CA ASP A 386 -2.74 0.55 -15.33
C ASP A 386 -3.03 1.61 -16.41
N GLU A 387 -2.22 2.67 -16.50
CA GLU A 387 -2.27 3.74 -17.52
C GLU A 387 -1.97 3.24 -18.95
N ILE A 388 -1.19 2.16 -19.09
CA ILE A 388 -0.97 1.48 -20.37
C ILE A 388 -1.84 0.23 -20.52
N GLY A 389 -2.56 -0.17 -19.47
CA GLY A 389 -3.46 -1.32 -19.48
C GLY A 389 -2.73 -2.66 -19.28
N MET A 390 -1.73 -2.70 -18.41
CA MET A 390 -1.01 -3.93 -18.06
C MET A 390 -1.96 -5.04 -17.56
N GLY A 391 -1.57 -6.28 -17.86
CA GLY A 391 -2.25 -7.48 -17.40
C GLY A 391 -1.67 -8.07 -16.11
N ASP A 392 -2.20 -9.22 -15.71
CA ASP A 392 -1.70 -10.01 -14.58
C ASP A 392 -1.16 -11.38 -15.05
N ASP A 393 -0.32 -12.00 -14.21
CA ASP A 393 0.07 -13.41 -14.37
C ASP A 393 -0.49 -14.27 -13.21
N PRO A 394 -1.56 -15.06 -13.43
CA PRO A 394 -2.18 -15.87 -12.37
C PRO A 394 -1.34 -17.06 -11.91
N PHE A 395 -0.23 -17.36 -12.60
CA PHE A 395 0.64 -18.47 -12.25
C PHE A 395 1.75 -18.06 -11.29
N LEU A 396 1.91 -16.77 -11.03
CA LEU A 396 2.76 -16.29 -9.95
C LEU A 396 2.05 -16.50 -8.59
N GLY A 397 2.84 -16.86 -7.58
CA GLY A 397 2.35 -17.15 -6.23
C GLY A 397 1.82 -15.89 -5.54
N ASP A 398 1.02 -16.08 -4.50
CA ASP A 398 0.48 -14.98 -3.68
C ASP A 398 -0.12 -13.83 -4.53
N ARG A 399 0.38 -12.61 -4.34
CA ARG A 399 -0.02 -11.36 -5.03
C ARG A 399 0.85 -11.01 -6.24
N ASP A 400 1.88 -11.79 -6.51
CA ASP A 400 2.94 -11.44 -7.46
C ASP A 400 2.44 -11.26 -8.90
N GLY A 401 1.31 -11.87 -9.24
CA GLY A 401 0.67 -11.73 -10.55
C GLY A 401 0.35 -10.29 -10.93
N GLY A 402 0.07 -9.41 -9.95
CA GLY A 402 -0.16 -7.98 -10.16
C GLY A 402 1.11 -7.12 -10.09
N ARG A 403 2.26 -7.69 -9.69
CA ARG A 403 3.51 -6.99 -9.36
C ARG A 403 4.64 -7.29 -10.35
N THR A 404 4.30 -7.60 -11.60
CA THR A 404 5.26 -7.88 -12.67
C THR A 404 6.00 -6.61 -13.11
N PRO A 405 7.19 -6.73 -13.72
CA PRO A 405 7.94 -5.57 -14.21
C PRO A 405 7.12 -4.65 -15.13
N MET A 406 7.30 -3.33 -15.01
CA MET A 406 6.71 -2.32 -15.88
C MET A 406 7.12 -2.55 -17.35
N GLN A 407 6.19 -2.32 -18.28
CA GLN A 407 6.37 -2.62 -19.70
C GLN A 407 6.70 -1.34 -20.48
N TRP A 408 7.99 -1.04 -20.63
CA TRP A 408 8.48 0.18 -21.27
C TRP A 408 8.53 0.12 -22.79
N SER A 409 8.86 -1.03 -23.37
CA SER A 409 9.05 -1.18 -24.83
C SER A 409 8.82 -2.63 -25.27
N PRO A 410 8.70 -2.92 -26.58
CA PRO A 410 8.61 -4.29 -27.08
C PRO A 410 9.96 -5.06 -27.02
N ASP A 411 11.03 -4.41 -26.57
CA ASP A 411 12.36 -5.01 -26.46
C ASP A 411 12.44 -6.11 -25.37
N LYS A 412 13.61 -6.74 -25.28
CA LYS A 412 13.92 -7.75 -24.28
C LYS A 412 13.43 -7.35 -22.88
N ASN A 413 12.70 -8.26 -22.24
CA ASN A 413 12.12 -8.09 -20.91
C ASN A 413 11.18 -6.87 -20.79
N GLY A 414 10.52 -6.45 -21.88
CA GLY A 414 9.65 -5.28 -21.87
C GLY A 414 10.39 -3.96 -21.72
N GLY A 415 11.69 -3.92 -22.01
CA GLY A 415 12.55 -2.75 -21.76
C GLY A 415 12.83 -2.47 -20.28
N PHE A 416 12.33 -3.29 -19.35
CA PHE A 416 12.58 -3.12 -17.91
C PHE A 416 14.05 -3.31 -17.53
N SER A 417 14.71 -4.33 -18.12
CA SER A 417 16.08 -4.74 -17.77
C SER A 417 16.76 -5.41 -18.95
N ARG A 418 18.09 -5.23 -19.11
CA ARG A 418 18.88 -6.00 -20.09
C ARG A 418 19.42 -7.32 -19.51
N ALA A 419 19.19 -7.61 -18.23
CA ALA A 419 19.63 -8.85 -17.58
C ALA A 419 19.15 -10.10 -18.34
N PRO A 420 19.85 -11.25 -18.23
CA PRO A 420 19.32 -12.53 -18.65
C PRO A 420 17.95 -12.78 -18.00
N HIS A 421 16.97 -13.30 -18.76
CA HIS A 421 15.59 -13.46 -18.28
C HIS A 421 15.46 -14.26 -16.97
N HIS A 422 16.33 -15.25 -16.75
CA HIS A 422 16.34 -16.07 -15.53
C HIS A 422 16.86 -15.34 -14.27
N ARG A 423 17.41 -14.13 -14.42
CA ARG A 423 17.85 -13.28 -13.31
C ARG A 423 16.82 -12.25 -12.88
N LEU A 424 15.75 -12.06 -13.67
CA LEU A 424 14.71 -11.12 -13.29
C LEU A 424 14.08 -11.54 -11.97
N PHE A 425 13.84 -10.57 -11.09
CA PHE A 425 13.14 -10.83 -9.83
C PHE A 425 11.75 -11.45 -10.08
N LYS A 426 11.07 -11.01 -11.16
CA LYS A 426 9.83 -11.57 -11.70
C LYS A 426 9.82 -11.49 -13.22
N PRO A 427 9.17 -12.43 -13.93
CA PRO A 427 9.03 -12.34 -15.37
C PRO A 427 8.03 -11.21 -15.75
N PRO A 428 8.31 -10.40 -16.79
CA PRO A 428 7.31 -9.52 -17.37
C PRO A 428 6.22 -10.34 -18.06
N ILE A 429 5.05 -9.75 -18.28
CA ILE A 429 3.98 -10.42 -19.04
C ILE A 429 4.45 -10.53 -20.49
N ASN A 430 4.71 -11.76 -20.94
CA ASN A 430 5.29 -12.04 -22.25
C ASN A 430 4.37 -12.91 -23.14
N ARG A 431 3.11 -13.06 -22.74
CA ARG A 431 2.14 -13.95 -23.38
C ARG A 431 0.72 -13.39 -23.28
N GLY A 432 -0.11 -13.82 -24.22
CA GLY A 432 -1.50 -13.40 -24.27
C GLY A 432 -1.66 -11.94 -24.70
N PRO A 433 -2.87 -11.38 -24.55
CA PRO A 433 -3.20 -10.06 -25.08
C PRO A 433 -2.51 -8.90 -24.34
N TYR A 434 -1.93 -9.16 -23.16
CA TYR A 434 -1.27 -8.15 -22.32
C TYR A 434 0.27 -8.26 -22.35
N SER A 435 0.82 -9.04 -23.29
CA SER A 435 2.27 -9.14 -23.49
C SER A 435 2.89 -7.77 -23.70
N TYR A 436 4.12 -7.55 -23.20
CA TYR A 436 4.87 -6.32 -23.44
C TYR A 436 5.12 -6.03 -24.93
N GLU A 437 5.02 -7.05 -25.80
CA GLU A 437 5.05 -6.89 -27.26
C GLU A 437 3.87 -6.09 -27.82
N PHE A 438 2.76 -5.99 -27.08
CA PHE A 438 1.53 -5.29 -27.50
C PHE A 438 1.12 -4.17 -26.54
N VAL A 439 1.53 -4.25 -25.27
CA VAL A 439 1.22 -3.29 -24.22
C VAL A 439 2.53 -2.76 -23.68
N ASN A 440 2.95 -1.58 -24.14
CA ASN A 440 4.15 -0.94 -23.61
C ASN A 440 4.10 0.58 -23.78
N VAL A 441 4.91 1.29 -23.01
CA VAL A 441 4.97 2.77 -23.02
C VAL A 441 5.40 3.30 -24.38
N GLU A 442 6.46 2.76 -25.00
CA GLU A 442 6.99 3.26 -26.28
C GLU A 442 5.96 3.26 -27.41
N ASP A 443 5.19 2.18 -27.56
CA ASP A 443 4.11 2.09 -28.53
C ASP A 443 2.93 2.99 -28.15
N ALA A 444 2.59 3.07 -26.85
CA ALA A 444 1.50 3.90 -26.36
C ALA A 444 1.78 5.41 -26.50
N GLU A 445 3.04 5.86 -26.37
CA GLU A 445 3.43 7.26 -26.58
C GLU A 445 3.28 7.68 -28.04
N GLN A 446 3.45 6.75 -28.99
CA GLN A 446 3.36 7.00 -30.43
C GLN A 446 1.92 6.98 -30.97
N ASP A 447 0.98 6.39 -30.24
CA ASP A 447 -0.43 6.34 -30.60
C ASP A 447 -1.25 7.39 -29.82
N GLU A 448 -1.66 8.47 -30.49
CA GLU A 448 -2.51 9.54 -29.91
C GLU A 448 -3.87 9.04 -29.38
N HIS A 449 -4.26 7.80 -29.69
CA HIS A 449 -5.47 7.15 -29.20
C HIS A 449 -5.18 6.05 -28.17
N SER A 450 -3.94 5.94 -27.68
CA SER A 450 -3.56 4.97 -26.65
C SER A 450 -4.22 5.27 -25.30
N LEU A 451 -4.20 4.30 -24.39
CA LEU A 451 -4.75 4.47 -23.05
C LEU A 451 -3.89 5.46 -22.25
N LEU A 452 -2.59 5.50 -22.54
CA LEU A 452 -1.65 6.42 -21.93
C LEU A 452 -1.96 7.88 -22.28
N HIS A 453 -2.32 8.19 -23.53
CA HIS A 453 -2.70 9.57 -23.91
C HIS A 453 -4.11 9.97 -23.41
N PHE A 454 -4.99 8.99 -23.18
CA PHE A 454 -6.30 9.26 -22.57
C PHE A 454 -6.18 9.57 -21.08
N THR A 455 -5.31 8.82 -20.41
CA THR A 455 -5.06 8.89 -18.96
C THR A 455 -4.30 10.16 -18.65
#